data_AF-A0A925PSN7-F1
#
_entry.id   AF-A0A925PSN7-F1
#
_cell.length_a   1.000
_cell.length_b   1.000
_cell.length_c   1.000
_cell.angle_alpha   90.00
_cell.angle_beta   90.00
_cell.angle_gamma   90.00
#
_symmetry.space_group_name_H-M   'P 1'
#
loop_
_entity.id
_entity.type
_entity.pdbx_description
1 polymer ?
#
loop_
_entity_poly.entity_id
_entity_poly.type
_entity_poly.pdbx_seq_one_letter_code
_entity_poly.pdbx_strand_id
1 'polypeptide(L)' 'MDLRQLAALAPRPPADERILAPALEDASLREAIDKLREAGNVVIRELPGTEKNRGELGCERRLEMKDGKWRVT' A
#
# COMPACT_ATOMS: atom_id res chain seq x y z
N MET A 1 -15.80 10.64 23.03
CA MET A 1 -15.45 9.40 22.31
C MET A 1 -14.42 9.81 21.29
N ASP A 2 -13.17 9.47 21.58
CA ASP A 2 -12.01 10.22 21.13
C ASP A 2 -11.28 9.41 20.05
N LEU A 3 -11.09 10.00 18.86
CA LEU A 3 -10.49 9.31 17.71
C LEU A 3 -9.09 8.71 18.02
N ARG A 4 -8.36 9.28 18.98
CA ARG A 4 -7.04 8.79 19.41
C ARG A 4 -7.08 7.42 20.06
N GLN A 5 -8.13 7.08 20.81
CA GLN A 5 -8.25 5.76 21.42
C GLN A 5 -8.59 4.67 20.40
N LEU A 6 -9.35 5.02 19.35
CA LEU A 6 -9.71 4.08 18.28
C LEU A 6 -8.49 3.71 17.43
N ALA A 7 -7.59 4.66 17.16
CA ALA A 7 -6.36 4.41 16.43
C ALA A 7 -5.38 3.48 17.17
N ALA A 8 -5.38 3.50 18.51
CA ALA A 8 -4.54 2.62 19.34
C ALA A 8 -5.08 1.19 19.45
N LEU A 9 -6.37 0.98 19.19
CA LEU A 9 -7.04 -0.33 19.21
C LEU A 9 -7.05 -0.99 17.82
N ALA A 10 -6.67 -0.25 16.77
CA ALA A 10 -6.54 -0.83 15.45
C ALA A 10 -5.40 -1.85 15.47
N PRO A 11 -5.66 -3.14 15.13
CA PRO A 11 -4.60 -4.13 15.03
C PRO A 11 -3.57 -3.61 14.03
N ARG A 12 -2.30 -3.50 14.46
CA ARG A 12 -1.21 -3.21 13.55
C ARG A 12 -1.05 -4.44 12.66
N PRO A 13 -1.30 -4.34 11.35
CA PRO A 13 -1.19 -5.51 10.49
C PRO A 13 0.27 -5.98 10.48
N PRO A 14 0.51 -7.29 10.46
CA PRO A 14 1.84 -7.86 10.26
C PRO A 14 2.58 -7.17 9.12
N ALA A 15 3.91 -7.10 9.25
CA ALA A 15 4.77 -6.45 8.24
C ALA A 15 4.58 -7.06 6.83
N ASP A 16 4.28 -8.36 6.78
CA ASP A 16 3.94 -9.10 5.57
C ASP A 16 2.74 -8.51 4.82
N GLU A 17 1.79 -7.85 5.48
CA GLU A 17 0.58 -7.29 4.86
C GLU A 17 0.79 -5.86 4.31
N ARG A 18 2.02 -5.33 4.37
CA ARG A 18 2.33 -3.99 3.86
C ARG A 18 2.74 -4.06 2.40
N ILE A 19 1.98 -3.38 1.55
CA ILE A 19 2.19 -3.34 0.11
C ILE A 19 2.51 -1.90 -0.30
N LEU A 20 3.64 -1.70 -0.96
CA LEU A 20 4.01 -0.40 -1.53
C LEU A 20 3.37 -0.20 -2.90
N ALA A 21 2.57 0.84 -3.07
CA ALA A 21 1.96 1.23 -4.34
C ALA A 21 2.67 2.45 -4.94
N PRO A 22 2.93 2.47 -6.26
CA PRO A 22 3.60 3.58 -6.90
C PRO A 22 2.79 4.88 -6.88
N ALA A 23 3.50 6.01 -6.98
CA ALA A 23 2.93 7.36 -7.05
C ALA A 23 2.35 7.66 -8.45
N LEU A 24 1.53 6.76 -8.98
CA LEU A 24 0.87 6.90 -10.29
C LEU A 24 -0.58 7.32 -10.10
N GLU A 25 -1.10 8.07 -11.07
CA GLU A 25 -2.50 8.48 -11.14
C GLU A 25 -3.25 7.60 -12.14
N ASP A 26 -3.43 6.32 -11.78
CA ASP A 26 -4.13 5.33 -12.58
C ASP A 26 -5.43 4.89 -11.88
N ALA A 27 -6.54 4.85 -12.61
CA ALA A 27 -7.82 4.37 -12.08
C ALA A 27 -7.73 2.89 -11.65
N SER A 28 -7.13 2.05 -12.49
CA SER A 28 -6.91 0.63 -12.22
C SER A 28 -6.00 0.39 -11.00
N LEU A 29 -5.04 1.30 -10.76
CA LEU A 29 -4.19 1.27 -9.57
C LEU A 29 -5.03 1.53 -8.33
N ARG A 30 -5.89 2.55 -8.38
CA ARG A 30 -6.76 2.91 -7.28
C ARG A 30 -7.72 1.78 -6.93
N GLU A 31 -8.31 1.12 -7.92
CA GLU A 31 -9.14 -0.09 -7.71
C GLU A 31 -8.36 -1.25 -7.07
N ALA A 32 -7.12 -1.48 -7.49
CA ALA A 32 -6.27 -2.51 -6.89
C ALA A 32 -5.93 -2.19 -5.43
N ILE A 33 -5.62 -0.91 -5.13
CA ILE A 33 -5.36 -0.43 -3.77
C ILE A 33 -6.59 -0.63 -2.89
N ASP A 34 -7.78 -0.29 -3.40
CA ASP A 34 -9.03 -0.41 -2.65
C ASP A 34 -9.31 -1.87 -2.28
N LYS A 35 -9.25 -2.78 -3.26
CA LYS A 35 -9.40 -4.24 -3.04
C LYS A 35 -8.42 -4.78 -2.01
N LEU A 36 -7.18 -4.32 -2.03
CA LEU A 36 -6.17 -4.76 -1.07
C LEU A 36 -6.49 -4.29 0.35
N ARG A 37 -6.96 -3.04 0.50
CA ARG A 37 -7.38 -2.48 1.79
C ARG A 37 -8.64 -3.14 2.32
N GLU A 38 -9.62 -3.44 1.46
CA GLU A 38 -10.80 -4.23 1.81
C GLU A 38 -10.43 -5.64 2.27
N ALA A 39 -9.40 -6.24 1.67
CA ALA A 39 -8.85 -7.53 2.09
C ALA A 39 -8.01 -7.45 3.38
N GLY A 40 -7.89 -6.28 4.02
CA GLY A 40 -7.14 -6.08 5.28
C GLY A 40 -5.67 -5.73 5.11
N ASN A 41 -5.17 -5.60 3.87
CA ASN A 41 -3.77 -5.24 3.62
C ASN A 41 -3.54 -3.73 3.80
N VAL A 42 -2.33 -3.35 4.22
CA VAL A 42 -1.95 -1.95 4.32
C VAL A 42 -1.20 -1.53 3.08
N VAL A 43 -1.86 -0.70 2.28
CA VAL A 43 -1.27 -0.15 1.06
C VAL A 43 -0.69 1.25 1.32
N ILE A 44 0.63 1.35 1.25
CA ILE A 44 1.40 2.59 1.39
C ILE A 44 1.61 3.17 -0.01
N ARG A 45 1.22 4.42 -0.26
CA ARG A 45 1.55 5.09 -1.53
C ARG A 45 2.90 5.76 -1.44
N GLU A 46 3.71 5.57 -2.48
CA GLU A 46 4.91 6.36 -2.69
C GLU A 46 4.56 7.85 -2.83
N LEU A 47 5.49 8.70 -2.45
CA LEU A 47 5.40 10.15 -2.62
C LEU A 47 6.08 10.56 -3.94
N PRO A 48 5.49 11.50 -4.70
CA PRO A 48 6.11 12.03 -5.91
C PRO A 48 7.47 12.65 -5.57
N GLY A 49 8.51 12.34 -6.37
CA GLY A 49 9.88 12.81 -6.14
C GLY A 49 10.76 11.93 -5.23
N THR A 50 10.23 10.81 -4.70
CA THR A 50 10.99 9.85 -3.88
C THR A 50 11.28 8.54 -4.62
N GLU A 51 11.30 8.57 -5.96
CA GLU A 51 11.49 7.41 -6.84
C GLU A 51 12.80 6.65 -6.58
N LYS A 52 13.83 7.35 -6.09
CA LYS A 52 15.15 6.78 -5.78
C LYS A 52 15.22 6.01 -4.46
N ASN A 53 14.23 6.10 -3.59
CA ASN A 53 14.25 5.45 -2.27
C ASN A 53 13.37 4.19 -2.20
N ARG A 54 12.86 3.69 -3.34
CA ARG A 54 11.97 2.51 -3.42
C ARG A 54 12.51 1.27 -2.71
N GLY A 55 13.82 1.04 -2.77
CA GLY A 55 14.47 -0.13 -2.15
C GLY A 55 14.70 -0.01 -0.64
N GLU A 56 14.68 1.21 -0.09
CA GLU A 56 15.03 1.49 1.31
C GLU A 56 13.79 1.44 2.23
N LEU A 57 12.58 1.35 1.67
CA LEU A 57 11.32 1.39 2.42
C LEU A 57 11.03 0.09 3.19
N GLY A 58 11.82 -0.97 2.98
CA GLY A 58 11.63 -2.26 3.66
C GLY A 58 10.23 -2.85 3.46
N CYS A 59 9.55 -2.47 2.37
CA CYS A 59 8.28 -3.06 2.00
C CYS A 59 8.58 -4.38 1.30
N GLU A 60 8.28 -5.48 1.96
CA GLU A 60 8.50 -6.84 1.45
C GLU A 60 7.64 -7.13 0.23
N ARG A 61 6.52 -6.41 0.08
CA ARG A 61 5.61 -6.53 -1.05
C ARG A 61 5.36 -5.19 -1.72
N ARG A 62 5.21 -5.20 -3.05
CA ARG A 62 4.96 -4.01 -3.87
C ARG A 62 3.99 -4.27 -4.99
N LEU A 63 3.22 -3.25 -5.35
CA LEU A 63 2.27 -3.29 -6.44
C LEU A 63 2.99 -2.95 -7.75
N GLU A 64 3.07 -3.92 -8.65
CA GLU A 64 3.63 -3.76 -9.99
C GLU A 64 2.57 -3.99 -11.06
N MET A 65 2.62 -3.20 -12.14
CA MET A 65 1.82 -3.48 -13.32
C MET A 65 2.52 -4.56 -14.15
N LYS A 66 1.95 -5.78 -14.15
CA LYS A 66 2.42 -6.93 -14.95
C LYS A 66 1.30 -7.38 -15.87
N ASP A 67 1.58 -7.51 -17.16
CA ASP A 67 0.60 -7.94 -18.17
C ASP A 67 -0.68 -7.07 -18.18
N GLY A 68 -0.55 -5.76 -17.96
CA GLY A 68 -1.68 -4.83 -17.90
C GLY A 68 -2.56 -4.99 -16.64
N LYS A 69 -2.12 -5.75 -15.64
CA LYS A 69 -2.81 -5.93 -14.36
C LYS A 69 -1.90 -5.58 -13.20
N TRP A 70 -2.47 -4.99 -12.16
CA TRP A 70 -1.76 -4.74 -10.91
C TRP A 70 -1.60 -6.05 -10.13
N ARG A 71 -0.36 -6.44 -9.84
CA ARG A 71 -0.01 -7.61 -9.04
C ARG A 71 0.92 -7.22 -7.90
N VAL A 72 0.69 -7.86 -6.76
CA VAL A 72 1.59 -7.77 -5.60
C VAL A 72 2.78 -8.69 -5.89
N THR A 73 4.00 -8.18 -5.74
CA THR A 73 5.27 -8.90 -5.89
C THR A 73 6.07 -8.84 -4.62
#